data_AF-A0A1W6PNH7-F1
#
_entry.id   AF-A0A1W6PNH7-F1
#
_cell.length_a   1.000
_cell.length_b   1.000
_cell.length_c   1.000
_cell.angle_alpha   90.00
_cell.angle_beta   90.00
_cell.angle_gamma   90.00
#
_symmetry.space_group_name_H-M   'P 1'
#
loop_
_entity.id
_entity.type
_entity.pdbx_description
1 polymer ?
#
loop_
_entity_poly.entity_id
_entity_poly.type
_entity_poly.pdbx_seq_one_letter_code
_entity_poly.pdbx_strand_id
1 'polypeptide(L)' 'MASIARVRERAEEQASSMSEDQQTTIRMLANDLHRLNQSVMKAVEAGVSVELVRSARHHGGDGNWGDLLIPVVVTNRH' A
#
# COMPACT_ATOMS: atom_id res chain seq x y z
N MET A 1 19.53 -17.12 3.16
CA MET A 1 18.73 -16.60 2.03
C MET A 1 17.43 -17.39 1.94
N ALA A 2 16.30 -16.84 2.40
CA ALA A 2 15.02 -17.52 2.25
C ALA A 2 14.78 -17.81 0.75
N SER A 3 14.64 -19.09 0.40
CA SER A 3 14.43 -19.53 -0.99
C SER A 3 13.17 -18.90 -1.56
N ILE A 4 13.23 -18.44 -2.81
CA ILE A 4 12.08 -17.95 -3.60
C ILE A 4 10.91 -18.96 -3.57
N ALA A 5 11.20 -20.26 -3.47
CA ALA A 5 10.19 -21.30 -3.32
C ALA A 5 9.30 -21.08 -2.09
N ARG A 6 9.89 -20.71 -0.93
CA ARG A 6 9.12 -20.42 0.30
C ARG A 6 8.27 -19.16 0.20
N VAL A 7 8.65 -18.19 -0.63
CA VAL A 7 7.86 -16.97 -0.84
C VAL A 7 6.63 -17.29 -1.67
N ARG A 8 6.80 -18.08 -2.73
CA ARG A 8 5.71 -18.53 -3.60
C ARG A 8 4.73 -19.44 -2.88
N GLU A 9 5.23 -20.42 -2.14
CA GLU A 9 4.42 -21.40 -1.41
C GLU A 9 3.53 -20.73 -0.35
N ARG A 10 4.07 -19.75 0.39
CA ARG A 10 3.28 -18.93 1.32
C ARG A 10 2.22 -18.08 0.64
N ALA A 11 2.51 -17.55 -0.54
CA ALA A 11 1.55 -16.77 -1.32
C ALA A 11 0.41 -17.66 -1.84
N GLU A 12 0.72 -18.90 -2.25
CA GLU A 12 -0.25 -19.90 -2.71
C GLU A 12 -1.12 -20.43 -1.54
N GLU A 13 -0.52 -20.72 -0.38
CA GLU A 13 -1.25 -21.09 0.85
C GLU A 13 -2.16 -19.96 1.33
N GLN A 14 -1.69 -18.71 1.35
CA GLN A 14 -2.55 -17.57 1.69
C GLN A 14 -3.67 -17.41 0.66
N ALA A 15 -3.38 -17.51 -0.65
CA ALA A 15 -4.40 -17.39 -1.68
C ALA A 15 -5.49 -18.46 -1.58
N SER A 16 -5.15 -19.70 -1.22
CA SER A 16 -6.13 -20.79 -1.03
C SER A 16 -6.98 -20.65 0.24
N SER A 17 -6.57 -19.81 1.19
CA SER A 17 -7.33 -19.50 2.41
C SER A 17 -8.25 -18.28 2.29
N MET A 18 -8.16 -17.51 1.21
CA MET A 18 -8.86 -16.24 1.03
C MET A 18 -10.05 -16.36 0.09
N SER A 19 -11.15 -15.69 0.43
CA SER A 19 -12.28 -15.59 -0.48
C SER A 19 -11.91 -14.81 -1.75
N GLU A 20 -12.64 -15.04 -2.84
CA GLU A 20 -12.43 -14.34 -4.11
C GLU A 20 -12.55 -12.81 -3.95
N ASP A 21 -13.48 -12.35 -3.10
CA ASP A 21 -13.65 -10.93 -2.77
C ASP A 21 -12.43 -10.34 -2.06
N GLN A 22 -11.85 -11.08 -1.12
CA GLN A 22 -10.62 -10.67 -0.44
C GLN A 22 -9.45 -10.58 -1.41
N GLN A 23 -9.29 -11.57 -2.29
CA GLN A 23 -8.25 -11.55 -3.32
C GLN A 23 -8.42 -10.37 -4.28
N THR A 24 -9.66 -10.10 -4.70
CA THR A 24 -9.98 -8.96 -5.58
C THR A 24 -9.63 -7.64 -4.91
N THR A 25 -10.03 -7.46 -3.64
CA THR A 25 -9.73 -6.26 -2.86
C THR A 25 -8.23 -6.04 -2.69
N ILE A 26 -7.45 -7.10 -2.46
CA ILE A 26 -5.98 -7.02 -2.36
C ILE A 26 -5.36 -6.57 -3.68
N ARG A 27 -5.80 -7.13 -4.81
CA ARG A 27 -5.30 -6.72 -6.13
C ARG A 27 -5.62 -5.26 -6.42
N MET A 28 -6.83 -4.80 -6.08
CA MET A 28 -7.21 -3.39 -6.20
C MET A 28 -6.31 -2.49 -5.35
N LEU A 29 -6.13 -2.82 -4.07
CA LEU A 29 -5.25 -2.06 -3.16
C LEU A 29 -3.81 -1.98 -3.68
N ALA A 30 -3.25 -3.08 -4.18
CA ALA A 30 -1.92 -3.11 -4.75
C ALA A 30 -1.80 -2.18 -5.98
N ASN A 31 -2.81 -2.19 -6.84
CA ASN A 31 -2.85 -1.31 -8.02
C ASN A 31 -2.95 0.17 -7.62
N ASP A 32 -3.79 0.49 -6.64
CA ASP A 32 -3.96 1.86 -6.16
C ASP A 32 -2.70 2.38 -5.46
N LEU A 33 -2.02 1.54 -4.68
CA LEU A 33 -0.73 1.88 -4.08
C LEU A 33 0.32 2.14 -5.16
N HIS A 34 0.37 1.32 -6.21
CA HIS A 34 1.28 1.56 -7.33
C HIS A 34 0.99 2.91 -8.01
N ARG A 35 -0.28 3.24 -8.25
CA ARG A 35 -0.69 4.54 -8.81
C ARG A 35 -0.31 5.70 -7.91
N LEU A 36 -0.50 5.57 -6.59
CA LEU A 36 -0.09 6.57 -5.61
C LEU A 36 1.42 6.81 -5.67
N ASN A 37 2.23 5.74 -5.72
CA ASN A 37 3.68 5.85 -5.83
C ASN A 37 4.10 6.60 -7.11
N GLN A 38 3.44 6.34 -8.25
CA GLN A 38 3.68 7.08 -9.49
C GLN A 38 3.32 8.57 -9.35
N SER A 39 2.22 8.90 -8.67
CA SER A 39 1.84 10.29 -8.40
C SER A 39 2.84 11.00 -7.48
N VAL A 40 3.36 10.31 -6.46
CA VAL A 40 4.42 10.83 -5.60
C VAL A 40 5.68 11.14 -6.39
N MET A 41 6.12 10.22 -7.26
CA MET A 41 7.30 10.45 -8.11
C MET A 41 7.13 11.68 -9.00
N LYS A 42 5.96 11.85 -9.64
CA LYS A 42 5.67 13.04 -10.46
C LYS A 42 5.67 14.33 -9.65
N ALA A 43 5.15 14.31 -8.42
CA ALA A 43 5.18 15.49 -7.55
C ALA A 43 6.63 15.87 -7.18
N VAL A 44 7.47 14.86 -6.90
CA VAL A 44 8.90 15.06 -6.65
C VAL A 44 9.63 15.61 -7.88
N GLU A 45 9.37 15.08 -9.06
CA GLU A 45 9.90 15.59 -10.33
C GLU A 45 9.46 17.04 -10.61
N ALA A 46 8.28 17.43 -10.14
CA ALA A 46 7.78 18.81 -10.21
C ALA A 46 8.39 19.75 -9.14
N GLY A 47 9.28 19.25 -8.28
CA GLY A 47 10.06 20.07 -7.34
C GLY A 47 9.46 20.21 -5.94
N VAL A 48 8.49 19.37 -5.54
CA VAL A 48 7.97 19.33 -4.16
C VAL A 48 8.41 18.08 -3.42
N SER A 49 8.60 18.16 -2.10
CA SER A 49 8.77 16.97 -1.26
C SER A 49 7.40 16.48 -0.79
N VAL A 50 7.23 15.16 -0.76
CA VAL A 50 5.99 14.51 -0.31
C VAL A 50 6.31 13.49 0.78
N GLU A 51 5.63 13.60 1.91
CA GLU A 51 5.68 12.62 3.00
C GLU A 51 4.28 12.05 3.22
N LEU A 52 4.15 10.73 3.31
CA LEU A 52 2.88 10.09 3.66
C LEU A 52 2.84 9.85 5.17
N VAL A 53 1.98 10.59 5.86
CA VAL A 53 1.81 10.51 7.31
C VAL A 53 0.54 9.73 7.62
N ARG A 54 0.61 8.80 8.57
CA ARG A 54 -0.57 8.11 9.07
C ARG A 54 -1.42 9.07 9.91
N SER A 55 -2.62 9.39 9.43
CA SER A 55 -3.57 10.26 10.14
C SER A 55 -4.50 9.48 11.06
N ALA A 56 -4.86 8.26 10.67
CA ALA A 56 -5.78 7.41 11.40
C ALA A 56 -5.53 5.93 11.10
N ARG A 57 -6.26 5.07 11.82
CA ARG A 57 -6.34 3.65 11.54
C ARG A 57 -7.82 3.27 11.45
N HIS A 58 -8.20 2.67 10.33
CA HIS A 58 -9.53 2.08 10.18
C HIS A 58 -9.53 0.70 10.85
N HIS A 59 -10.57 0.42 11.63
CA HIS A 59 -10.78 -0.89 12.26
C HIS A 59 -12.09 -1.48 11.75
N GLY A 60 -12.02 -2.68 11.16
CA GLY A 60 -13.15 -3.35 10.51
C GLY A 60 -14.05 -4.16 11.45
N GLY A 61 -13.81 -4.13 12.76
CA GLY A 61 -14.63 -4.82 13.76
C GLY A 61 -14.13 -6.23 14.11
N ASP A 62 -13.74 -7.02 13.12
CA ASP A 62 -13.33 -8.43 13.29
C ASP A 62 -11.81 -8.61 13.50
N GLY A 63 -11.16 -7.62 14.12
CA GLY A 63 -9.70 -7.62 14.34
C GLY A 63 -8.85 -7.18 13.14
N ASN A 64 -9.48 -6.96 11.97
CA ASN A 64 -8.82 -6.39 10.80
C ASN A 64 -8.65 -4.87 10.94
N TRP A 65 -7.50 -4.35 10.52
CA TRP A 65 -7.23 -2.92 10.54
C TRP A 65 -6.37 -2.49 9.36
N GLY A 66 -6.41 -1.19 9.02
CA GLY A 66 -5.62 -0.60 7.94
C GLY A 66 -5.28 0.85 8.23
N ASP A 67 -4.14 1.31 7.73
CA ASP A 67 -3.69 2.68 7.91
C ASP A 67 -4.33 3.62 6.89
N LEU A 68 -4.77 4.78 7.37
CA LEU A 68 -5.21 5.88 6.52
C LEU A 68 -4.10 6.93 6.49
N LEU A 69 -3.61 7.21 5.29
CA LEU A 69 -2.48 8.10 5.04
C LEU A 69 -2.97 9.44 4.50
N ILE A 70 -2.29 10.52 4.90
CA ILE A 70 -2.43 11.84 4.29
C ILE A 70 -1.07 12.28 3.74
N PRO A 71 -1.02 12.91 2.56
CA PRO A 71 0.22 13.50 2.07
C PRO A 71 0.46 14.85 2.75
N VAL A 72 1.65 15.02 3.31
CA VAL A 72 2.22 16.32 3.66
C VAL A 72 3.13 16.74 2.51
N VAL A 73 2.83 17.88 1.90
CA VAL A 73 3.55 18.38 0.72
C VAL A 73 4.21 19.70 1.07
N VAL A 74 5.53 19.79 0.84
CA VAL A 74 6.31 21.01 1.09
C VAL A 74 7.08 21.42 -0.15
N THR A 75 7.11 22.72 -0.43
CA THR A 75 8.00 23.29 -1.45
C THR A 75 9.34 23.60 -0.81
N ASN A 76 10.43 23.32 -1.54
CA ASN A 76 11.75 23.74 -1.08
C ASN A 76 11.84 25.26 -1.23
N ARG A 77 11.88 26.00 -0.11
CA ARG A 77 12.10 27.46 -0.13
C ARG A 77 13.58 27.72 -0.33
N HIS A 78 13.98 27.89 -1.59
CA HIS A 78 15.21 28.61 -1.92
C HIS A 78 14.90 30.10 -2.06
#